data_AF-A0AAE1MTK7-F1
#
_entry.id   AF-A0AAE1MTK7-F1
#
_cell.length_a   1.000
_cell.length_b   1.000
_cell.length_c   1.000
_cell.angle_alpha   90.00
_cell.angle_beta   90.00
_cell.angle_gamma   90.00
#
_symmetry.space_group_name_H-M   'P 1'
#
loop_
_entity.id
_entity.type
_entity.pdbx_description
1 polymer ?
#
loop_
_entity_poly.entity_id
_entity_poly.type
_entity_poly.pdbx_seq_one_letter_code
_entity_poly.pdbx_strand_id
1 'polypeptide(L)'
;MVGCSLAFFVSFFALSAIALASHCSITGLPLVRNISEIPQDNYGRAGLSHITIAGSVMHGMREVEVWLQTFSPGSHTPIHRHSCEEVFIVLKGSGTLYLASDSHGRYPGKPQEHSIFSNSTFHIPVNDAHQLWNTNNHEDLQVLVIISRPPVKVFIYEDWSMPHTAARLKFPYYWDEQCFQAPPRDEL
;
A
#
# COMPACT_ATOMS: atom_id res chain seq x y z
N MET A 1 -9.98 -48.15 15.09
CA MET A 1 -9.08 -47.24 14.35
C MET A 1 -9.84 -45.98 13.95
N VAL A 2 -10.07 -45.03 14.86
CA VAL A 2 -10.53 -43.66 14.53
C VAL A 2 -10.05 -42.77 15.67
N GLY A 3 -8.79 -42.33 15.64
CA GLY A 3 -8.21 -41.56 16.75
C GLY A 3 -6.96 -40.76 16.40
N CYS A 4 -6.58 -40.70 15.13
CA CYS A 4 -5.38 -39.98 14.68
C CYS A 4 -5.68 -38.68 13.91
N SER A 5 -6.89 -38.49 13.37
CA SER A 5 -7.16 -37.32 12.50
C SER A 5 -7.42 -36.01 13.26
N LEU A 6 -7.91 -36.03 14.50
CA LEU A 6 -8.27 -34.80 15.20
C LEU A 6 -7.06 -33.99 15.70
N ALA A 7 -5.94 -34.68 16.01
CA ALA A 7 -4.71 -34.04 16.49
C ALA A 7 -3.95 -33.29 15.37
N PHE A 8 -4.07 -33.75 14.11
CA PHE A 8 -3.42 -33.12 12.96
C PHE A 8 -4.08 -31.78 12.56
N PHE A 9 -5.40 -31.65 12.73
CA PHE A 9 -6.08 -30.39 12.40
C PHE A 9 -5.77 -29.27 13.40
N VAL A 10 -5.66 -29.58 14.70
CA VAL A 10 -5.38 -28.58 15.73
C VAL A 10 -3.94 -28.04 15.64
N SER A 11 -2.96 -28.86 15.24
CA SER A 11 -1.57 -28.38 15.10
C SER A 11 -1.37 -27.45 13.90
N PHE A 12 -2.13 -27.64 12.81
CA PHE A 12 -2.07 -26.79 11.61
C PHE A 12 -2.56 -25.36 11.87
N PHE A 13 -3.65 -25.21 12.65
CA PHE A 13 -4.16 -23.89 13.02
C PHE A 13 -3.22 -23.14 13.99
N ALA A 14 -2.52 -23.85 14.87
CA ALA A 14 -1.53 -23.25 15.77
C ALA A 14 -0.27 -22.75 15.01
N LEU A 15 0.18 -23.50 14.00
CA LEU A 15 1.35 -23.15 13.19
C LEU A 15 1.10 -21.91 12.31
N SER A 16 -0.10 -21.75 11.73
CA SER A 16 -0.40 -20.58 10.91
C SER A 16 -0.46 -19.29 11.74
N ALA A 17 -1.03 -19.35 12.94
CA ALA A 17 -1.11 -18.21 13.84
C ALA A 17 0.29 -17.71 14.28
N ILE A 18 1.24 -18.62 14.53
CA ILE A 18 2.61 -18.28 14.93
C ILE A 18 3.39 -17.63 13.77
N ALA A 19 3.24 -18.13 12.55
CA ALA A 19 3.85 -17.53 11.35
C ALA A 19 3.27 -16.14 11.02
N LEU A 20 1.96 -15.93 11.23
CA LEU A 20 1.33 -14.62 11.05
C LEU A 20 1.79 -13.61 12.13
N ALA A 21 2.00 -14.07 13.37
CA ALA A 21 2.47 -13.22 14.48
C ALA A 21 3.95 -12.84 14.38
N SER A 22 4.80 -13.68 13.77
CA SER A 22 6.22 -13.34 13.53
C SER A 22 6.37 -12.27 12.45
N HIS A 23 5.48 -12.22 11.47
CA HIS A 23 5.53 -11.24 10.37
C HIS A 23 5.37 -9.78 10.84
N CYS A 24 4.63 -9.56 11.92
CA CYS A 24 4.35 -8.23 12.46
C CYS A 24 5.24 -7.84 13.66
N SER A 25 6.24 -8.67 14.00
CA SER A 25 7.15 -8.40 15.10
C SER A 25 8.28 -7.49 14.66
N ILE A 26 8.35 -6.28 15.22
CA ILE A 26 9.46 -5.34 14.98
C ILE A 26 10.75 -5.74 15.74
N THR A 27 10.65 -6.60 16.75
CA THR A 27 11.81 -7.08 17.51
C THR A 27 12.57 -8.17 16.76
N GLY A 28 13.90 -8.03 16.67
CA GLY A 28 14.77 -9.04 16.08
C GLY A 28 14.79 -9.05 14.54
N LEU A 29 14.30 -7.99 13.90
CA LEU A 29 14.38 -7.87 12.43
C LEU A 29 15.83 -7.77 11.96
N PRO A 30 16.22 -8.49 10.89
CA PRO A 30 17.56 -8.37 10.32
C PRO A 30 17.77 -6.98 9.73
N LEU A 31 18.99 -6.44 9.91
CA LEU A 31 19.38 -5.14 9.38
C LEU A 31 19.33 -5.08 7.85
N VAL A 32 19.73 -6.17 7.20
CA VAL A 32 19.69 -6.34 5.74
C VAL A 32 18.62 -7.36 5.42
N ARG A 33 17.71 -7.02 4.51
CA ARG A 33 16.63 -7.89 4.05
C ARG A 33 16.70 -8.08 2.55
N ASN A 34 16.48 -9.30 2.09
CA ASN A 34 16.33 -9.59 0.68
C ASN A 34 14.88 -9.30 0.25
N ILE A 35 14.66 -8.30 -0.61
CA ILE A 35 13.32 -7.88 -1.06
C ILE A 35 12.59 -9.04 -1.75
N SER A 36 13.30 -9.93 -2.47
CA SER A 36 12.67 -11.06 -3.15
C SER A 36 12.11 -12.12 -2.20
N GLU A 37 12.46 -12.06 -0.91
CA GLU A 37 11.98 -12.97 0.14
C GLU A 37 10.86 -12.34 0.99
N ILE A 38 10.54 -11.06 0.77
CA ILE A 38 9.42 -10.40 1.48
C ILE A 38 8.10 -10.84 0.81
N PRO A 39 7.10 -11.31 1.59
CA PRO A 39 5.81 -11.68 1.04
C PRO A 39 5.15 -10.55 0.23
N GLN A 40 4.60 -10.93 -0.91
CA GLN A 40 3.85 -10.05 -1.80
C GLN A 40 2.37 -10.45 -1.78
N ASP A 41 1.47 -9.47 -1.77
CA ASP A 41 0.02 -9.70 -1.84
C ASP A 41 -0.64 -8.65 -2.74
N ASN A 42 -1.84 -8.95 -3.23
CA ASN A 42 -2.73 -8.00 -3.90
C ASN A 42 -3.76 -7.37 -2.94
N TYR A 43 -3.91 -7.91 -1.74
CA TYR A 43 -4.86 -7.46 -0.71
C TYR A 43 -6.30 -7.31 -1.22
N GLY A 44 -6.73 -8.23 -2.09
CA GLY A 44 -8.05 -8.22 -2.72
C GLY A 44 -8.22 -7.21 -3.85
N ARG A 45 -7.15 -6.52 -4.27
CA ARG A 45 -7.17 -5.54 -5.37
C ARG A 45 -6.62 -6.16 -6.65
N ALA A 46 -7.52 -6.51 -7.57
CA ALA A 46 -7.13 -7.10 -8.85
C ALA A 46 -6.14 -6.19 -9.60
N GLY A 47 -5.09 -6.81 -10.16
CA GLY A 47 -4.03 -6.12 -10.89
C GLY A 47 -2.95 -5.44 -10.03
N LEU A 48 -3.10 -5.44 -8.70
CA LEU A 48 -2.05 -4.98 -7.78
C LEU A 48 -1.14 -6.13 -7.36
N SER A 49 0.15 -5.85 -7.25
CA SER A 49 1.09 -6.57 -6.39
C SER A 49 1.77 -5.54 -5.48
N HIS A 50 1.81 -5.81 -4.18
CA HIS A 50 2.37 -4.89 -3.19
C HIS A 50 3.35 -5.61 -2.25
N ILE A 51 4.45 -4.94 -1.95
CA ILE A 51 5.40 -5.27 -0.89
C ILE A 51 5.67 -3.99 -0.09
N THR A 52 5.54 -4.03 1.23
CA THR A 52 6.14 -3.00 2.09
C THR A 52 7.59 -3.37 2.36
N ILE A 53 8.53 -2.65 1.75
CA ILE A 53 9.98 -2.91 1.87
C ILE A 53 10.50 -2.50 3.25
N ALA A 54 10.07 -1.33 3.72
CA ALA A 54 10.41 -0.78 5.03
C ALA A 54 9.24 0.09 5.49
N GLY A 55 8.58 -0.27 6.59
CA GLY A 55 7.33 0.38 6.99
C GLY A 55 7.14 0.47 8.49
N SER A 56 6.19 1.29 8.91
CA SER A 56 6.02 1.63 10.32
C SER A 56 5.55 0.44 11.14
N VAL A 57 4.50 -0.22 10.65
CA VAL A 57 3.85 -1.31 11.39
C VAL A 57 4.68 -2.59 11.33
N MET A 58 5.23 -2.92 10.16
CA MET A 58 6.00 -4.15 9.96
C MET A 58 7.46 -4.06 10.39
N HIS A 59 8.05 -2.86 10.36
CA HIS A 59 9.49 -2.70 10.51
C HIS A 59 9.92 -1.60 11.49
N GLY A 60 8.97 -0.94 12.17
CA GLY A 60 9.26 0.07 13.20
C GLY A 60 9.70 1.43 12.66
N MET A 61 9.53 1.69 11.36
CA MET A 61 9.84 3.00 10.77
C MET A 61 8.94 4.10 11.36
N ARG A 62 9.47 5.31 11.53
CA ARG A 62 8.73 6.42 12.17
C ARG A 62 8.50 7.63 11.28
N GLU A 63 9.36 7.81 10.29
CA GLU A 63 9.40 9.05 9.51
C GLU A 63 9.11 8.79 8.03
N VAL A 64 9.63 7.68 7.49
CA VAL A 64 9.45 7.27 6.10
C VAL A 64 9.04 5.81 5.98
N GLU A 65 8.25 5.50 4.98
CA GLU A 65 7.87 4.14 4.61
C GLU A 65 7.98 3.95 3.10
N VAL A 66 8.40 2.75 2.69
CA VAL A 66 8.79 2.41 1.32
C VAL A 66 8.01 1.19 0.85
N TRP A 67 7.36 1.31 -0.30
CA TRP A 67 6.63 0.24 -0.97
C TRP A 67 7.22 -0.06 -2.34
N LEU A 68 7.13 -1.32 -2.75
CA LEU A 68 7.25 -1.73 -4.15
C LEU A 68 5.87 -2.17 -4.61
N GLN A 69 5.38 -1.54 -5.67
CA GLN A 69 4.07 -1.84 -6.23
C GLN A 69 4.18 -2.14 -7.72
N THR A 70 3.44 -3.15 -8.15
CA THR A 70 3.28 -3.49 -9.56
C THR A 70 1.80 -3.42 -9.93
N PHE A 71 1.49 -2.75 -11.03
CA PHE A 71 0.15 -2.59 -11.57
C PHE A 71 0.08 -3.27 -12.93
N SER A 72 -0.77 -4.27 -13.07
CA SER A 72 -1.04 -4.91 -14.37
C SER A 72 -1.68 -3.94 -15.36
N PRO A 73 -1.63 -4.21 -16.68
CA PRO A 73 -2.32 -3.42 -17.69
C PRO A 73 -3.77 -3.08 -17.31
N GLY A 74 -4.14 -1.81 -17.42
CA GLY A 74 -5.48 -1.30 -17.12
C GLY A 74 -5.79 -1.13 -15.63
N SER A 75 -4.95 -1.62 -14.71
CA SER A 75 -5.17 -1.47 -13.26
C SER A 75 -4.75 -0.09 -12.75
N HIS A 76 -5.39 0.35 -11.66
CA HIS A 76 -5.20 1.68 -11.11
C HIS A 76 -5.39 1.72 -9.58
N THR A 77 -4.91 2.78 -8.95
CA THR A 77 -5.29 3.12 -7.58
C THR A 77 -6.74 3.61 -7.53
N PRO A 78 -7.40 3.62 -6.37
CA PRO A 78 -8.54 4.49 -6.17
C PRO A 78 -8.14 5.96 -6.40
N ILE A 79 -9.12 6.82 -6.63
CA ILE A 79 -8.92 8.27 -6.47
C ILE A 79 -8.81 8.52 -4.98
N HIS A 80 -7.72 9.13 -4.52
CA HIS A 80 -7.47 9.28 -3.09
C HIS A 80 -6.58 10.46 -2.73
N ARG A 81 -6.54 10.81 -1.44
CA ARG A 81 -5.58 11.76 -0.86
C ARG A 81 -5.06 11.26 0.49
N HIS A 82 -3.94 11.82 0.94
CA HIS A 82 -3.37 11.59 2.28
C HIS A 82 -2.57 12.80 2.77
N SER A 83 -2.45 12.96 4.09
CA SER A 83 -1.75 14.09 4.72
C SER A 83 -0.25 13.81 4.98
N CYS A 84 0.42 13.34 3.93
CA CYS A 84 1.86 13.10 3.88
C CYS A 84 2.41 13.42 2.49
N GLU A 85 3.71 13.68 2.41
CA GLU A 85 4.43 13.66 1.14
C GLU A 85 4.49 12.22 0.62
N GLU A 86 4.37 12.07 -0.70
CA GLU A 86 4.53 10.79 -1.40
C GLU A 86 5.35 11.00 -2.67
N VAL A 87 6.38 10.18 -2.86
CA VAL A 87 7.28 10.23 -4.01
C VAL A 87 7.26 8.88 -4.72
N PHE A 88 7.10 8.91 -6.03
CA PHE A 88 7.16 7.74 -6.90
C PHE A 88 8.43 7.75 -7.73
N ILE A 89 9.01 6.57 -7.92
CA ILE A 89 10.07 6.31 -8.90
C ILE A 89 9.58 5.17 -9.78
N VAL A 90 9.43 5.45 -11.09
CA VAL A 90 8.98 4.44 -12.05
C VAL A 90 10.16 3.56 -12.45
N LEU A 91 10.13 2.30 -12.03
CA LEU A 91 11.20 1.33 -12.27
C LEU A 91 11.05 0.65 -13.64
N LYS A 92 9.80 0.34 -14.02
CA LYS A 92 9.45 -0.33 -15.27
C LYS A 92 8.08 0.14 -15.76
N GLY A 93 7.90 0.13 -17.07
CA GLY A 93 6.63 0.39 -17.72
C GLY A 93 6.34 1.87 -17.89
N SER A 94 5.06 2.17 -18.11
CA SER A 94 4.52 3.51 -18.34
C SER A 94 3.05 3.56 -17.91
N GLY A 95 2.53 4.77 -17.76
CA GLY A 95 1.14 4.98 -17.35
C GLY A 95 0.76 6.46 -17.33
N THR A 96 -0.32 6.77 -16.62
CA THR A 96 -0.82 8.13 -16.44
C THR A 96 -1.03 8.41 -14.96
N LEU A 97 -0.47 9.52 -14.49
CA LEU A 97 -0.83 10.15 -13.22
C LEU A 97 -1.97 11.14 -13.48
N TYR A 98 -3.07 10.97 -12.76
CA TYR A 98 -4.16 11.93 -12.68
C TYR A 98 -4.02 12.71 -11.37
N LEU A 99 -3.88 14.03 -11.44
CA LEU A 99 -3.69 14.90 -10.27
C LEU A 99 -4.77 15.99 -10.26
N ALA A 100 -5.39 16.22 -9.11
CA ALA A 100 -6.38 17.28 -8.96
C ALA A 100 -5.80 18.65 -9.36
N SER A 101 -6.61 19.46 -10.03
CA SER A 101 -6.21 20.80 -10.47
C SER A 101 -6.35 21.86 -9.37
N ASP A 102 -7.16 21.59 -8.34
CA ASP A 102 -7.39 22.48 -7.19
C ASP A 102 -7.68 21.66 -5.91
N SER A 103 -6.70 21.56 -5.02
CA SER A 103 -6.86 20.92 -3.71
C SER A 103 -7.49 21.81 -2.63
N HIS A 104 -7.70 23.09 -2.92
CA HIS A 104 -8.37 24.05 -2.05
C HIS A 104 -9.85 24.25 -2.38
N GLY A 105 -10.31 23.67 -3.49
CA GLY A 105 -11.71 23.60 -3.88
C GLY A 105 -12.56 22.76 -2.92
N ARG A 106 -13.85 22.58 -3.25
CA ARG A 106 -14.77 21.73 -2.46
C ARG A 106 -14.67 20.24 -2.81
N TYR A 107 -14.17 19.93 -4.00
CA TYR A 107 -14.00 18.60 -4.57
C TYR A 107 -12.80 18.63 -5.55
N PRO A 108 -12.20 17.47 -5.90
CA PRO A 108 -11.00 17.41 -6.75
C PRO A 108 -11.11 18.09 -8.12
N GLY A 109 -12.28 17.97 -8.76
CA GLY A 109 -12.53 18.52 -10.09
C GLY A 109 -11.87 17.70 -11.20
N LYS A 110 -11.90 18.22 -12.44
CA LYS A 110 -11.26 17.53 -13.57
C LYS A 110 -9.75 17.42 -13.31
N PRO A 111 -9.18 16.20 -13.30
CA PRO A 111 -7.75 16.03 -13.06
C PRO A 111 -6.93 16.49 -14.26
N GLN A 112 -5.70 16.93 -13.97
CA GLN A 112 -4.62 17.03 -14.94
C GLN A 112 -4.04 15.64 -15.19
N GLU A 113 -3.67 15.37 -16.43
CA GLU A 113 -3.11 14.09 -16.86
C GLU A 113 -1.63 14.25 -17.17
N HIS A 114 -0.80 13.42 -16.56
CA HIS A 114 0.65 13.44 -16.75
C HIS A 114 1.12 12.04 -17.16
N SER A 115 1.74 11.93 -18.33
CA SER A 115 2.37 10.69 -18.74
C SER A 115 3.59 10.40 -17.86
N ILE A 116 3.68 9.16 -17.39
CA ILE A 116 4.82 8.66 -16.62
C ILE A 116 5.44 7.47 -17.36
N PHE A 117 6.75 7.30 -17.20
CA PHE A 117 7.52 6.29 -17.91
C PHE A 117 8.73 5.86 -17.09
N SER A 118 9.33 4.74 -17.45
CA SER A 118 10.52 4.20 -16.77
C SER A 118 11.61 5.25 -16.58
N ASN A 119 12.22 5.28 -15.40
CA ASN A 119 13.23 6.27 -14.98
C ASN A 119 12.69 7.71 -14.79
N SER A 120 11.38 7.89 -14.70
CA SER A 120 10.77 9.15 -14.22
C SER A 120 10.48 9.11 -12.72
N THR A 121 10.39 10.30 -12.12
CA THR A 121 9.94 10.50 -10.75
C THR A 121 8.93 11.63 -10.68
N PHE A 122 8.03 11.55 -9.72
CA PHE A 122 7.07 12.61 -9.41
C PHE A 122 6.76 12.57 -7.91
N HIS A 123 6.37 13.71 -7.37
CA HIS A 123 5.88 13.82 -6.00
C HIS A 123 4.42 14.27 -6.01
N ILE A 124 3.63 13.72 -5.10
CA ILE A 124 2.26 14.16 -4.85
C ILE A 124 2.32 15.24 -3.75
N PRO A 125 1.84 16.47 -4.03
CA PRO A 125 1.72 17.49 -2.99
C PRO A 125 0.81 17.01 -1.87
N VAL A 126 1.13 17.42 -0.64
CA VAL A 126 0.42 16.96 0.56
C VAL A 126 -1.08 17.23 0.42
N ASN A 127 -1.88 16.18 0.60
CA ASN A 127 -3.34 16.21 0.61
C ASN A 127 -4.02 16.46 -0.76
N ASP A 128 -3.26 16.48 -1.85
CA ASP A 128 -3.83 16.54 -3.21
C ASP A 128 -4.48 15.20 -3.58
N ALA A 129 -5.66 15.29 -4.18
CA ALA A 129 -6.36 14.11 -4.68
C ALA A 129 -5.72 13.64 -5.99
N HIS A 130 -5.43 12.35 -6.10
CA HIS A 130 -4.73 11.80 -7.25
C HIS A 130 -5.10 10.33 -7.51
N GLN A 131 -4.72 9.85 -8.69
CA GLN A 131 -4.85 8.45 -9.11
C GLN A 131 -3.68 8.07 -10.03
N LEU A 132 -3.05 6.94 -9.73
CA LEU A 132 -2.06 6.31 -10.60
C LEU A 132 -2.75 5.22 -11.42
N TRP A 133 -2.60 5.26 -12.74
CA TRP A 133 -3.18 4.29 -13.65
C TRP A 133 -2.12 3.73 -14.60
N ASN A 134 -1.95 2.41 -14.64
CA ASN A 134 -1.28 1.75 -15.75
C ASN A 134 -2.17 1.79 -17.01
N THR A 135 -2.03 2.85 -17.80
CA THR A 135 -2.71 3.03 -19.09
C THR A 135 -2.01 2.30 -20.24
N ASN A 136 -0.88 1.63 -19.99
CA ASN A 136 -0.23 0.76 -20.96
C ASN A 136 -0.94 -0.60 -21.00
N ASN A 137 -1.31 -1.04 -22.20
CA ASN A 137 -2.07 -2.29 -22.39
C ASN A 137 -1.20 -3.55 -22.52
N HIS A 138 0.13 -3.42 -22.52
CA HIS A 138 1.04 -4.51 -22.89
C HIS A 138 2.03 -4.90 -21.79
N GLU A 139 2.35 -3.99 -20.87
CA GLU A 139 3.34 -4.24 -19.82
C GLU A 139 2.87 -3.76 -18.45
N ASP A 140 3.43 -4.38 -17.41
CA ASP A 140 3.21 -3.95 -16.04
C ASP A 140 3.94 -2.62 -15.75
N LEU A 141 3.30 -1.78 -14.95
CA LEU A 141 3.89 -0.59 -14.35
C LEU A 141 4.43 -0.96 -12.97
N GLN A 142 5.74 -0.85 -12.77
CA GLN A 142 6.37 -1.09 -11.47
C GLN A 142 6.94 0.22 -10.91
N VAL A 143 6.59 0.51 -9.66
CA VAL A 143 6.97 1.75 -8.98
C VAL A 143 7.52 1.46 -7.59
N LEU A 144 8.55 2.22 -7.21
CA LEU A 144 8.90 2.41 -5.81
C LEU A 144 8.13 3.62 -5.29
N VAL A 145 7.48 3.48 -4.15
CA VAL A 145 6.69 4.55 -3.51
C VAL A 145 7.29 4.83 -2.14
N ILE A 146 7.49 6.10 -1.83
CA ILE A 146 8.06 6.54 -0.56
C ILE A 146 7.11 7.57 0.05
N ILE A 147 6.61 7.30 1.25
CA ILE A 147 5.76 8.24 1.97
C ILE A 147 6.47 8.77 3.22
N SER A 148 6.10 9.97 3.63
CA SER A 148 6.39 10.48 4.98
C SER A 148 5.26 10.15 5.96
N ARG A 149 5.52 10.32 7.26
CA ARG A 149 4.51 10.20 8.35
C ARG A 149 3.69 8.89 8.32
N PRO A 150 4.35 7.72 8.20
CA PRO A 150 3.65 6.45 8.16
C PRO A 150 3.00 6.10 9.53
N PRO A 151 2.06 5.15 9.57
CA PRO A 151 1.41 4.50 8.42
C PRO A 151 0.41 5.43 7.71
N VAL A 152 0.18 5.16 6.43
CA VAL A 152 -0.64 6.02 5.57
C VAL A 152 -2.10 6.07 6.02
N LYS A 153 -2.70 7.26 5.94
CA LYS A 153 -4.12 7.50 6.22
C LYS A 153 -4.78 7.98 4.93
N VAL A 154 -5.50 7.07 4.26
CA VAL A 154 -5.99 7.30 2.90
C VAL A 154 -7.45 7.71 2.92
N PHE A 155 -7.80 8.85 2.33
CA PHE A 155 -9.18 9.24 2.06
C PHE A 155 -9.52 8.92 0.60
N ILE A 156 -10.47 8.02 0.38
CA ILE A 156 -10.87 7.52 -0.94
C ILE A 156 -12.09 8.28 -1.45
N TYR A 157 -12.06 8.62 -2.73
CA TYR A 157 -13.17 9.21 -3.47
C TYR A 157 -13.85 8.18 -4.37
N GLU A 158 -15.16 8.30 -4.52
CA GLU A 158 -15.93 7.51 -5.50
C GLU A 158 -15.70 8.02 -6.92
N ASP A 159 -15.62 9.35 -7.08
CA ASP A 159 -15.30 10.03 -8.34
C ASP A 159 -14.63 11.39 -8.08
N TRP A 160 -14.19 12.05 -9.16
CA TRP A 160 -13.50 13.35 -9.13
C TRP A 160 -14.40 14.54 -8.73
N SER A 161 -15.72 14.36 -8.67
CA SER A 161 -16.69 15.37 -8.24
C SER A 161 -17.13 15.21 -6.79
N MET A 162 -16.76 14.09 -6.15
CA MET A 162 -17.06 13.84 -4.74
C MET A 162 -16.43 14.92 -3.84
N PRO A 163 -17.22 15.57 -2.95
CA PRO A 163 -16.68 16.55 -2.01
C PRO A 163 -15.57 15.99 -1.12
N HIS A 164 -14.55 16.79 -0.83
CA HIS A 164 -13.44 16.38 0.05
C HIS A 164 -13.91 15.94 1.43
N THR A 165 -14.99 16.55 1.93
CA THR A 165 -15.64 16.22 3.22
C THR A 165 -16.38 14.88 3.20
N ALA A 166 -16.72 14.36 2.02
CA ALA A 166 -17.40 13.08 1.87
C ALA A 166 -16.43 11.91 1.61
N ALA A 167 -15.18 12.20 1.24
CA ALA A 167 -14.16 11.18 1.02
C ALA A 167 -14.00 10.28 2.25
N ARG A 168 -13.93 8.96 2.03
CA ARG A 168 -14.00 7.97 3.11
C ARG A 168 -12.60 7.61 3.57
N LEU A 169 -12.33 7.75 4.86
CA LEU A 169 -11.07 7.30 5.46
C LEU A 169 -11.00 5.77 5.43
N LYS A 170 -9.92 5.23 4.85
CA LYS A 170 -9.50 3.85 4.98
C LYS A 170 -8.22 3.79 5.82
N PHE A 171 -8.38 3.43 7.09
CA PHE A 171 -7.29 3.25 8.05
C PHE A 171 -7.64 2.13 9.06
N PRO A 172 -6.74 1.16 9.33
CA PRO A 172 -5.50 0.88 8.59
C PRO A 172 -5.77 0.63 7.09
N TYR A 173 -4.78 0.92 6.25
CA TYR A 173 -4.87 0.59 4.83
C TYR A 173 -4.62 -0.92 4.65
N TYR A 174 -5.02 -1.47 3.50
CA TYR A 174 -5.17 -2.93 3.34
C TYR A 174 -3.91 -3.74 3.72
N TRP A 175 -2.72 -3.24 3.40
CA TRP A 175 -1.44 -3.89 3.72
C TRP A 175 -1.00 -3.77 5.17
N ASP A 176 -1.64 -2.90 5.96
CA ASP A 176 -1.36 -2.71 7.38
C ASP A 176 -2.36 -3.43 8.29
N GLU A 177 -3.50 -3.88 7.74
CA GLU A 177 -4.62 -4.43 8.54
C GLU A 177 -4.20 -5.57 9.45
N GLN A 178 -3.44 -6.53 8.93
CA GLN A 178 -3.03 -7.72 9.68
C GLN A 178 -2.16 -7.34 10.89
N CYS A 179 -1.20 -6.44 10.69
CA CYS A 179 -0.27 -6.06 11.75
C CYS A 179 -0.84 -5.02 12.72
N PHE A 180 -1.86 -4.26 12.33
CA PHE A 180 -2.61 -3.39 13.25
C PHE A 180 -3.52 -4.17 14.21
N GLN A 181 -3.99 -5.36 13.82
CA GLN A 181 -4.85 -6.20 14.64
C GLN A 181 -4.08 -7.09 15.62
N ALA A 182 -2.75 -7.17 15.51
CA ALA A 182 -1.93 -7.87 16.48
C ALA A 182 -2.02 -7.16 17.85
N PRO A 183 -2.30 -7.86 18.96
CA PRO A 183 -2.38 -7.21 20.26
C PRO A 183 -1.04 -6.53 20.57
N PRO A 184 -1.05 -5.32 21.19
CA PRO A 184 0.16 -4.80 21.80
C PRO A 184 0.65 -5.88 22.77
N ARG A 185 1.88 -6.35 22.62
CA ARG A 185 2.48 -7.11 23.72
C ARG A 185 2.54 -6.13 24.88
N ASP A 186 1.79 -6.42 25.94
CA ASP A 186 2.00 -5.77 27.23
C ASP A 186 3.47 -5.97 27.60
N GLU A 187 4.27 -4.92 27.44
CA GLU A 187 5.58 -4.82 28.05
C GLU A 187 5.34 -4.45 29.52
N LEU A 188 5.20 -5.49 30.36
CA LEU A 188 5.42 -5.43 31.80
C LEU A 188 6.80 -6.02 32.13
#